data_AF-A0A093XZS5-F1
#
_entry.id   AF-A0A093XZS5-F1
#
_cell.length_a   1.000
_cell.length_b   1.000
_cell.length_c   1.000
_cell.angle_alpha   90.00
_cell.angle_beta   90.00
_cell.angle_gamma   90.00
#
_symmetry.space_group_name_H-M   'P 1'
#
loop_
_entity.id
_entity.type
_entity.pdbx_description
1 polymer ?
#
loop_
_entity_poly.entity_id
_entity_poly.type
_entity_poly.pdbx_seq_one_letter_code
_entity_poly.pdbx_strand_id
1 'polypeptide(L)'
;MSDAVDTIDHTVTEVSSNNAGPIRTQRTPAFGKDQASQLRRRQEAQRDYGRGRRIPVKGIKDKKLRGNMKLLESKYKNATLKAKDAEILLENEGGFLEPENELERTYKVKQDDIKGSVAIETAKKGFELKLDSLGPYVFDYTRTGKDLLLAGRKGHVATM
;
A
#
# COMPACT_ATOMS: atom_id res chain seq x y z
N MET A 1 4.98 -41.71 -20.91
CA MET A 1 4.76 -40.64 -21.91
C MET A 1 4.19 -39.47 -21.11
N SER A 2 5.03 -38.54 -20.61
CA SER A 2 5.55 -37.36 -21.34
C SER A 2 4.36 -36.54 -21.85
N ASP A 3 4.07 -35.34 -21.35
CA ASP A 3 4.86 -34.11 -21.45
C ASP A 3 4.41 -33.09 -20.38
N ALA A 4 5.35 -32.51 -19.61
CA ALA A 4 5.91 -31.16 -19.78
C ALA A 4 4.94 -30.01 -19.42
N VAL A 5 5.12 -29.48 -18.20
CA VAL A 5 4.49 -28.25 -17.73
C VAL A 5 5.27 -27.07 -18.32
N ASP A 6 4.57 -26.25 -19.10
CA ASP A 6 5.09 -25.06 -19.75
C ASP A 6 5.76 -24.10 -18.76
N THR A 7 7.03 -23.83 -19.03
CA THR A 7 7.83 -22.78 -18.43
C THR A 7 7.71 -21.56 -19.33
N ILE A 8 7.13 -20.47 -18.82
CA ILE A 8 7.21 -19.17 -19.47
C ILE A 8 7.75 -18.18 -18.43
N ASP A 9 9.06 -17.97 -18.48
CA ASP A 9 9.72 -16.81 -17.88
C ASP A 9 10.37 -16.04 -19.04
N HIS A 10 9.72 -14.95 -19.46
CA HIS A 10 10.25 -14.06 -20.47
C HIS A 10 10.51 -12.70 -19.83
N THR A 11 11.78 -12.41 -19.56
CA THR A 11 12.28 -11.04 -19.66
C THR A 11 13.55 -11.07 -20.51
N VAL A 12 13.35 -10.74 -21.79
CA VAL A 12 14.44 -10.50 -22.75
C VAL A 12 15.13 -9.21 -22.32
N THR A 13 16.41 -9.29 -21.99
CA THR A 13 17.32 -8.14 -22.05
C THR A 13 18.43 -8.50 -23.01
N GLU A 14 18.42 -7.83 -24.17
CA GLU A 14 19.43 -7.97 -25.21
C GLU A 14 20.82 -7.62 -24.66
N VAL A 15 21.80 -8.48 -24.96
CA VAL A 15 23.18 -8.34 -24.50
C VAL A 15 23.96 -7.57 -25.55
N SER A 16 24.23 -6.29 -25.29
CA SER A 16 25.30 -5.56 -25.99
C SER A 16 26.65 -6.12 -25.56
N SER A 17 27.44 -6.56 -26.53
CA SER A 17 28.81 -7.03 -26.36
C SER A 17 29.68 -5.98 -25.68
N ASN A 18 30.33 -6.32 -24.56
CA ASN A 18 31.73 -5.96 -24.27
C ASN A 18 32.24 -6.68 -23.00
N ASN A 19 33.30 -7.47 -23.22
CA ASN A 19 34.32 -7.99 -22.31
C ASN A 19 34.05 -7.91 -20.79
N ALA A 20 33.53 -9.00 -20.19
CA ALA A 20 33.60 -9.25 -18.76
C ALA A 20 33.75 -10.76 -18.53
N GLY A 21 34.73 -11.15 -17.71
CA GLY A 21 34.99 -12.56 -17.36
C GLY A 21 33.76 -13.27 -16.76
N PRO A 22 33.81 -14.59 -16.58
CA PRO A 22 32.62 -15.37 -16.20
C PRO A 22 32.03 -14.83 -14.91
N ILE A 23 30.85 -14.20 -15.02
CA ILE A 23 30.03 -13.87 -13.87
C ILE A 23 29.64 -15.21 -13.29
N ARG A 24 30.36 -15.65 -12.25
CA ARG A 24 29.87 -16.68 -11.33
C ARG A 24 28.61 -16.10 -10.69
N THR A 25 27.46 -16.28 -11.34
CA THR A 25 26.19 -16.27 -10.67
C THR A 25 26.28 -17.41 -9.67
N GLN A 26 26.70 -17.09 -8.44
CA GLN A 26 26.59 -18.05 -7.36
C GLN A 26 25.12 -18.44 -7.34
N ARG A 27 24.82 -19.67 -7.72
CA ARG A 27 23.49 -20.26 -7.58
C ARG A 27 23.08 -19.94 -6.16
N THR A 28 22.10 -19.05 -6.02
CA THR A 28 21.57 -18.70 -4.72
C THR A 28 21.12 -20.03 -4.12
N PRO A 29 21.62 -20.41 -2.93
CA PRO A 29 21.23 -21.69 -2.34
C PRO A 29 19.71 -21.72 -2.32
N ALA A 30 19.13 -22.85 -2.73
CA ALA A 30 17.69 -23.04 -2.69
C ALA A 30 17.25 -22.94 -1.22
N PHE A 31 16.88 -21.73 -0.81
CA PHE A 31 16.30 -21.49 0.50
C PHE A 31 15.04 -22.35 0.58
N GLY A 32 14.88 -23.11 1.66
CA GLY A 32 13.61 -23.78 1.94
C GLY A 32 12.47 -22.75 1.85
N LYS A 33 11.31 -23.16 1.32
CA LYS A 33 10.16 -22.27 1.08
C LYS A 33 9.84 -21.36 2.27
N ASP A 34 10.02 -21.88 3.49
CA ASP A 34 9.81 -21.16 4.76
C ASP A 34 10.81 -20.03 5.02
N GLN A 35 12.08 -20.20 4.60
CA GLN A 35 13.08 -19.15 4.75
C GLN A 35 12.84 -18.00 3.77
N ALA A 36 12.43 -18.33 2.54
CA ALA A 36 12.09 -17.34 1.53
C ALA A 36 10.88 -16.48 1.97
N SER A 37 9.83 -17.10 2.51
CA SER A 37 8.64 -16.37 3.01
C SER A 37 8.98 -15.46 4.19
N GLN A 38 9.79 -15.94 5.15
CA GLN A 38 10.26 -15.11 6.27
C GLN A 38 11.11 -13.92 5.81
N LEU A 39 11.95 -14.11 4.79
CA LEU A 39 12.74 -13.02 4.21
C LEU A 39 11.86 -11.99 3.50
N ARG A 40 10.83 -12.42 2.76
CA ARG A 40 9.84 -11.53 2.13
C ARG A 40 9.09 -10.71 3.17
N ARG A 41 8.52 -11.37 4.19
CA ARG A 41 7.82 -10.70 5.31
C ARG A 41 8.69 -9.66 6.00
N ARG A 42 9.97 -9.97 6.26
CA ARG A 42 10.91 -9.01 6.84
C ARG A 42 11.21 -7.82 5.93
N GLN A 43 11.26 -8.04 4.62
CA GLN A 43 11.49 -6.98 3.64
C GLN A 43 10.27 -6.06 3.53
N GLU A 44 9.07 -6.63 3.44
CA GLU A 44 7.80 -5.88 3.43
C GLU A 44 7.62 -5.06 4.71
N ALA A 45 7.81 -5.67 5.88
CA ALA A 45 7.74 -4.95 7.16
C ALA A 45 8.76 -3.80 7.24
N GLN A 46 9.97 -3.99 6.71
CA GLN A 46 10.97 -2.92 6.66
C GLN A 46 10.62 -1.85 5.63
N ARG A 47 9.98 -2.18 4.52
CA ARG A 47 9.55 -1.22 3.51
C ARG A 47 8.44 -0.31 4.05
N ASP A 48 7.43 -0.90 4.68
CA ASP A 48 6.22 -0.19 5.09
C ASP A 48 6.41 0.54 6.44
N TYR A 49 7.09 -0.10 7.39
CA TYR A 49 7.26 0.40 8.75
C TYR A 49 8.69 0.81 9.11
N GLY A 50 9.67 0.56 8.24
CA GLY A 50 11.06 0.94 8.48
C GLY A 50 11.23 2.45 8.42
N ARG A 51 11.72 3.05 9.51
CA ARG A 51 11.96 4.49 9.62
C ARG A 51 13.40 4.88 9.29
N GLY A 52 13.97 4.29 8.24
CA GLY A 52 15.33 4.61 7.76
C GLY A 52 16.25 3.40 7.54
N ARG A 53 17.53 3.71 7.35
CA ARG A 53 18.60 2.71 7.12
C ARG A 53 18.98 2.00 8.42
N ARG A 54 19.41 0.74 8.30
CA ARG A 54 19.95 -0.05 9.42
C ARG A 54 21.21 0.58 10.00
N ILE A 55 21.42 0.40 11.30
CA ILE A 55 22.61 0.90 11.99
C ILE A 55 23.82 0.01 11.62
N PRO A 56 24.91 0.57 11.05
CA PRO A 56 26.09 -0.21 10.69
C PRO A 56 26.93 -0.53 11.95
N VAL A 57 26.62 -1.65 12.61
CA VAL A 57 27.29 -2.05 13.85
C VAL A 57 28.71 -2.61 13.68
N LYS A 58 29.11 -2.99 12.46
CA LYS A 58 30.41 -3.64 12.20
C LYS A 58 31.60 -2.69 12.36
N GLY A 59 31.43 -1.39 12.06
CA GLY A 59 32.50 -0.39 12.13
C GLY A 59 32.74 0.21 13.52
N ILE A 60 31.91 -0.09 14.51
CA ILE A 60 31.97 0.54 15.83
C ILE A 60 33.10 -0.08 16.65
N LYS A 61 34.13 0.68 17.04
CA LYS A 61 35.29 0.17 17.82
C LYS A 61 34.95 -0.12 19.29
N ASP A 62 34.22 0.78 19.95
CA ASP A 62 33.82 0.61 21.36
C ASP A 62 32.86 -0.57 21.54
N LYS A 63 33.20 -1.49 22.44
CA LYS A 63 32.41 -2.69 22.74
C LYS A 63 31.05 -2.35 23.34
N LYS A 64 30.99 -1.35 24.22
CA LYS A 64 29.74 -0.95 24.90
C LYS A 64 28.78 -0.32 23.91
N LEU A 65 29.25 0.66 23.13
CA LEU A 65 28.47 1.28 22.05
C LEU A 65 27.99 0.25 21.02
N ARG A 66 28.86 -0.68 20.60
CA ARG A 66 28.49 -1.74 19.65
C ARG A 66 27.38 -2.63 20.20
N GLY A 67 27.45 -3.01 21.47
CA GLY A 67 26.41 -3.78 22.15
C GLY A 67 25.07 -3.05 22.17
N ASN A 68 25.09 -1.78 22.58
CA ASN A 68 23.91 -0.93 22.62
C ASN A 68 23.26 -0.75 21.25
N MET A 69 24.05 -0.51 20.20
CA MET A 69 23.55 -0.33 18.84
C MET A 69 22.96 -1.63 18.27
N LYS A 70 23.56 -2.79 18.57
CA LYS A 70 22.98 -4.09 18.19
C LYS A 70 21.63 -4.33 18.88
N LEU A 71 21.53 -3.99 20.16
CA LEU A 71 20.27 -4.12 20.91
C LEU A 71 19.20 -3.20 20.32
N LEU A 72 19.55 -1.95 20.00
CA LEU A 72 18.64 -0.99 19.40
C LEU A 72 18.15 -1.45 18.02
N GLU A 73 19.04 -1.94 17.16
CA GLU A 73 18.69 -2.50 15.85
C GLU A 73 17.76 -3.71 15.98
N SER A 74 18.01 -4.59 16.96
CA SER A 74 17.11 -5.72 17.26
C SER A 74 15.71 -5.24 17.70
N LYS A 75 15.64 -4.20 18.53
CA LYS A 75 14.37 -3.58 18.93
C LYS A 75 13.63 -2.98 17.74
N TYR A 76 14.32 -2.26 16.85
CA TYR A 76 13.70 -1.72 15.63
C TYR A 76 13.17 -2.81 14.73
N LYS A 77 13.96 -3.87 14.48
CA LYS A 77 13.51 -5.02 13.69
C LYS A 77 12.27 -5.69 14.30
N ASN A 78 12.24 -5.86 15.61
CA ASN A 78 11.09 -6.45 16.28
C ASN A 78 9.87 -5.52 16.23
N ALA A 79 10.08 -4.20 16.35
CA ALA A 79 9.01 -3.22 16.27
C ALA A 79 8.38 -3.17 14.86
N THR A 80 9.19 -3.18 13.80
CA THR A 80 8.68 -3.17 12.42
C THR A 80 7.93 -4.45 12.09
N LEU A 81 8.44 -5.61 12.52
CA LEU A 81 7.73 -6.88 12.36
C LEU A 81 6.40 -6.90 13.11
N LYS A 82 6.40 -6.52 14.40
CA LYS A 82 5.16 -6.46 15.19
C LYS A 82 4.15 -5.47 14.62
N ALA A 83 4.60 -4.33 14.10
CA ALA A 83 3.72 -3.36 13.46
C ALA A 83 3.06 -3.92 12.20
N LYS A 84 3.83 -4.63 11.37
CA LYS A 84 3.28 -5.32 10.18
C LYS A 84 2.29 -6.42 10.58
N ASP A 85 2.62 -7.18 11.61
CA ASP A 85 1.77 -8.27 12.10
C ASP A 85 0.45 -7.74 12.68
N ALA A 86 0.45 -6.53 13.25
CA ALA A 86 -0.74 -5.88 13.78
C ALA A 86 -1.73 -5.44 12.68
N GLU A 87 -1.32 -5.37 11.41
CA GLU A 87 -2.25 -5.10 10.29
C GLU A 87 -3.37 -6.15 10.18
N ILE A 88 -3.13 -7.38 10.67
CA ILE A 88 -4.14 -8.45 10.71
C ILE A 88 -5.35 -8.05 11.56
N LEU A 89 -5.16 -7.13 12.51
CA LEU A 89 -6.22 -6.63 13.39
C LEU A 89 -7.02 -5.48 12.76
N LEU A 90 -6.72 -5.07 11.53
CA LEU A 90 -7.49 -4.03 10.85
C LEU A 90 -8.87 -4.59 10.47
N GLU A 91 -9.92 -3.99 11.01
CA GLU A 91 -11.30 -4.48 10.85
C GLU A 91 -11.91 -4.14 9.48
N ASN A 92 -11.41 -3.09 8.83
CA ASN A 92 -12.00 -2.55 7.61
C ASN A 92 -11.03 -2.69 6.43
N GLU A 93 -11.58 -3.03 5.28
CA GLU A 93 -10.86 -3.09 4.01
C GLU A 93 -11.16 -1.85 3.16
N GLY A 94 -10.27 -1.54 2.23
CA GLY A 94 -10.51 -0.46 1.26
C GLY A 94 -11.62 -0.85 0.29
N GLY A 95 -12.55 0.07 0.01
CA GLY A 95 -13.54 -0.13 -1.05
C GLY A 95 -12.90 -0.06 -2.44
N PHE A 96 -13.44 -0.83 -3.39
CA PHE A 96 -13.01 -0.85 -4.78
C PHE A 96 -14.19 -1.02 -5.74
N LEU A 97 -13.97 -0.70 -7.02
CA LEU A 97 -14.90 -0.95 -8.12
C LEU A 97 -14.10 -1.56 -9.27
N GLU A 98 -14.39 -2.80 -9.60
CA GLU A 98 -13.72 -3.54 -10.66
C GLU A 98 -14.75 -3.99 -11.71
N PRO A 99 -14.42 -3.91 -13.02
CA PRO A 99 -15.28 -4.45 -14.06
C PRO A 99 -15.23 -5.99 -14.03
N GLU A 100 -16.37 -6.66 -14.25
CA GLU A 100 -16.40 -8.12 -14.25
C GLU A 100 -15.89 -8.70 -15.58
N ASN A 101 -16.13 -7.98 -16.68
CA ASN A 101 -15.83 -8.41 -18.04
C ASN A 101 -15.06 -7.35 -18.85
N GLU A 102 -14.38 -7.76 -19.93
CA GLU A 102 -13.57 -6.86 -20.78
C GLU A 102 -14.39 -5.73 -21.47
N LEU A 103 -15.70 -5.92 -21.64
CA LEU A 103 -16.59 -4.93 -22.24
C LEU A 103 -17.06 -3.86 -21.25
N GLU A 104 -16.95 -4.13 -19.95
CA GLU A 104 -17.36 -3.22 -18.89
C GLU A 104 -16.28 -2.19 -18.61
N ARG A 105 -16.71 -0.95 -18.37
CA ARG A 105 -15.78 0.15 -18.11
C ARG A 105 -16.24 0.89 -16.85
N THR A 106 -15.37 0.98 -15.85
CA THR A 106 -15.68 1.56 -14.53
C THR A 106 -16.20 3.00 -14.60
N TYR A 107 -15.75 3.79 -15.57
CA TYR A 107 -16.24 5.17 -15.77
C TYR A 107 -17.66 5.27 -16.36
N LYS A 108 -18.26 4.17 -16.84
CA LYS A 108 -19.64 4.15 -17.33
C LYS A 108 -20.67 3.78 -16.27
N VAL A 109 -20.22 3.39 -15.08
CA VAL A 109 -21.09 3.02 -13.96
C VAL A 109 -21.82 4.28 -13.44
N LYS A 110 -23.15 4.21 -13.30
CA LYS A 110 -23.96 5.34 -12.84
C LYS A 110 -24.00 5.40 -11.31
N GLN A 111 -24.24 6.60 -10.77
CA GLN A 111 -24.42 6.79 -9.32
C GLN A 111 -25.65 6.04 -8.79
N ASP A 112 -26.70 5.90 -9.59
CA ASP A 112 -27.89 5.12 -9.20
C ASP A 112 -27.57 3.63 -9.06
N ASP A 113 -26.74 3.09 -9.96
CA ASP A 113 -26.29 1.69 -9.90
C ASP A 113 -25.43 1.48 -8.63
N ILE A 114 -24.49 2.40 -8.35
CA ILE A 114 -23.66 2.35 -7.14
C ILE A 114 -24.53 2.36 -5.87
N LYS A 115 -25.52 3.27 -5.81
CA LYS A 115 -26.44 3.36 -4.66
C LYS A 115 -27.27 2.08 -4.47
N GLY A 116 -27.62 1.39 -5.55
CA GLY A 116 -28.32 0.11 -5.50
C GLY A 116 -27.44 -1.07 -5.06
N SER A 117 -26.13 -1.00 -5.29
CA SER A 117 -25.19 -2.08 -4.97
C SER A 117 -24.51 -1.96 -3.60
N VAL A 118 -24.51 -0.78 -2.97
CA VAL A 118 -23.90 -0.56 -1.64
C VAL A 118 -24.89 -0.72 -0.49
N ALA A 119 -24.37 -0.88 0.73
CA ALA A 119 -25.20 -0.92 1.94
C ALA A 119 -26.01 0.39 2.13
N ILE A 120 -27.21 0.26 2.71
CA ILE A 120 -28.17 1.35 2.90
C ILE A 120 -27.55 2.55 3.66
N GLU A 121 -26.71 2.30 4.66
CA GLU A 121 -26.04 3.37 5.42
C GLU A 121 -25.06 4.19 4.57
N THR A 122 -24.35 3.53 3.64
CA THR A 122 -23.46 4.19 2.69
C THR A 122 -24.27 4.92 1.62
N ALA A 123 -25.34 4.31 1.10
CA ALA A 123 -26.22 4.92 0.12
C ALA A 123 -26.85 6.23 0.63
N LYS A 124 -27.22 6.30 1.92
CA LYS A 124 -27.74 7.51 2.58
C LYS A 124 -26.76 8.69 2.57
N LYS A 125 -25.45 8.44 2.48
CA LYS A 125 -24.42 9.50 2.40
C LYS A 125 -24.35 10.16 1.03
N GLY A 126 -24.96 9.57 0.00
CA GLY A 126 -25.07 10.16 -1.33
C GLY A 126 -26.28 11.09 -1.45
N PHE A 127 -26.14 12.34 -1.03
CA PHE A 127 -27.18 13.38 -1.07
C PHE A 127 -26.86 14.53 -2.03
N GLU A 128 -27.87 15.32 -2.36
CA GLU A 128 -27.77 16.54 -3.15
C GLU A 128 -28.44 17.68 -2.38
N LEU A 129 -27.76 18.83 -2.27
CA LEU A 129 -28.32 20.04 -1.67
C LEU A 129 -28.57 21.07 -2.78
N LYS A 130 -29.84 21.41 -2.99
CA LYS A 130 -30.25 22.38 -4.01
C LYS A 130 -30.21 23.80 -3.42
N LEU A 131 -29.12 24.52 -3.67
CA LEU A 131 -28.84 25.85 -3.11
C LEU A 131 -28.66 26.89 -4.23
N ASP A 132 -29.72 27.24 -4.95
CA ASP A 132 -29.62 27.97 -6.23
C ASP A 132 -29.53 29.50 -6.10
N SER A 133 -29.83 30.06 -4.92
CA SER A 133 -30.04 31.50 -4.74
C SER A 133 -28.76 32.32 -4.50
N LEU A 134 -27.76 31.72 -3.84
CA LEU A 134 -26.61 32.43 -3.24
C LEU A 134 -25.28 32.22 -3.99
N GLY A 135 -25.38 31.92 -5.29
CA GLY A 135 -24.24 31.73 -6.19
C GLY A 135 -23.58 30.36 -6.01
N PRO A 136 -22.47 30.10 -6.73
CA PRO A 136 -21.74 28.84 -6.61
C PRO A 136 -21.25 28.60 -5.19
N TYR A 137 -21.33 27.35 -4.74
CA TYR A 137 -20.85 26.92 -3.43
C TYR A 137 -19.49 26.25 -3.53
N VAL A 138 -18.66 26.52 -2.53
CA VAL A 138 -17.45 25.75 -2.21
C VAL A 138 -17.75 24.97 -0.94
N PHE A 139 -17.15 23.78 -0.83
CA PHE A 139 -17.31 22.94 0.35
C PHE A 139 -15.94 22.48 0.87
N ASP A 140 -15.87 22.26 2.19
CA ASP A 140 -14.72 21.64 2.83
C ASP A 140 -15.17 20.77 4.00
N TYR A 141 -14.53 19.62 4.16
CA TYR A 141 -14.83 18.69 5.26
C TYR A 141 -13.79 18.88 6.37
N THR A 142 -14.21 18.63 7.61
CA THR A 142 -13.23 18.49 8.69
C THR A 142 -12.28 17.32 8.41
N ARG A 143 -11.09 17.31 9.02
CA ARG A 143 -10.08 16.25 8.80
C ARG A 143 -10.60 14.84 9.08
N THR A 144 -11.57 14.69 9.98
CA THR A 144 -12.21 13.41 10.29
C THR A 144 -13.42 13.10 9.40
N GLY A 145 -13.86 14.06 8.57
CA GLY A 145 -15.03 13.98 7.71
C GLY A 145 -16.37 14.09 8.45
N LYS A 146 -16.36 14.56 9.71
CA LYS A 146 -17.56 14.60 10.54
C LYS A 146 -18.51 15.73 10.15
N ASP A 147 -17.95 16.91 9.96
CA ASP A 147 -18.70 18.13 9.72
C ASP A 147 -18.34 18.69 8.34
N LEU A 148 -19.31 19.29 7.67
CA LEU A 148 -19.19 19.85 6.31
C LEU A 148 -19.41 21.37 6.37
N LEU A 149 -18.42 22.14 5.94
CA LEU A 149 -18.53 23.58 5.70
C LEU A 149 -18.99 23.82 4.26
N LEU A 150 -20.00 24.67 4.10
CA LEU A 150 -20.49 25.16 2.81
C LEU A 150 -20.41 26.69 2.78
N ALA A 151 -19.82 27.24 1.72
CA ALA A 151 -19.70 28.68 1.53
C ALA A 151 -20.17 29.07 0.12
N GLY A 152 -21.25 29.83 0.04
CA GLY A 152 -21.77 30.43 -1.19
C GLY A 152 -21.08 31.76 -1.50
N ARG A 153 -20.82 32.01 -2.79
CA ARG A 153 -20.13 33.24 -3.25
C ARG A 153 -20.80 34.54 -2.79
N LYS A 154 -22.12 34.55 -2.55
CA LYS A 154 -22.86 35.74 -2.07
C LYS A 154 -22.87 35.90 -0.54
N GLY A 155 -22.04 35.15 0.19
CA GLY A 155 -21.85 35.33 1.64
C GLY A 155 -22.65 34.37 2.54
N HIS A 156 -23.32 33.38 1.97
CA HIS A 156 -23.93 32.31 2.77
C HIS A 156 -22.85 31.36 3.28
N VAL A 157 -22.81 31.13 4.59
CA VAL A 157 -21.90 30.15 5.20
C VAL A 157 -22.72 29.27 6.14
N ALA A 158 -22.62 27.97 5.95
CA ALA A 158 -23.31 26.97 6.76
C ALA A 158 -22.36 25.84 7.13
N THR A 159 -22.57 25.27 8.31
CA THR A 159 -21.87 24.07 8.79
C THR A 159 -22.92 23.02 9.14
N MET A 160 -22.72 21.78 8.70
CA MET A 160 -23.56 20.63 9.03
C MET A 160 -22.76 19.56 9.76
#